data_AF-A0A9P4P1Q5-F1
#
_entry.id   AF-A0A9P4P1Q5-F1
#
_cell.length_a   1.000
_cell.length_b   1.000
_cell.length_c   1.000
_cell.angle_alpha   90.00
_cell.angle_beta   90.00
_cell.angle_gamma   90.00
#
_symmetry.space_group_name_H-M   'P 1'
#
loop_
_entity.id
_entity.type
_entity.pdbx_description
1 polymer ?
#
loop_
_entity_poly.entity_id
_entity_poly.type
_entity_poly.pdbx_seq_one_letter_code
_entity_poly.pdbx_strand_id
1 'polypeptide(L)'
;MPPRPCLRSLPLRIRDSNSIYTIPKDSRWLPATTQTSPFSTTSPNALPAPAKKKQSMEGPPKKGVRALRIKKKNFVASTAKPPAQGERKALRKRIVLSNTNAFEVPNLLDLNRENMVDTSIAGRVLGLPGELVDTLRAVEAFKVGQGWGYFRRPATLIRGEAVELGRLMEEVEIGSRGGESDKRTEFSGVGDHTGKTVRRLVHGERGVGKSVLLLQVMAMAFTRGWIVVNFPEARDLTIGHTDYAPIPNTTPTQYTQKIYTSTLLSQIIKANSSTLSKLQITLDHTSTIPIPIQSNISLDRFADLGAKNPDISWPIFQGLWRELMVPNLGRPPVFLGLDNISHILGESHYTTLNKKGKLQRIHAHDFVLVRHFVEFISGREEMGNGGLVMAATSMSDHAKSTALDVCITIAEARQISRSTTTTDNNPATLPITTVRGYLTNPSNPSMHTPIPTAESHPRDIAAYKLAQFYSPYKSVDERSVDALKDVETIKLEGLSKADAGRLMEYWARSGMVPKVVGEGFVGEKWSLSGGGVVGELERGVVRAGRL
;
A
#
# COMPACT_ATOMS: atom_id res chain seq x y z
N MET A 1 -45.04 -34.41 13.24
CA MET A 1 -45.66 -33.39 14.11
C MET A 1 -45.60 -32.03 13.42
N PRO A 2 -46.66 -31.22 13.54
CA PRO A 2 -46.94 -30.10 12.64
C PRO A 2 -46.18 -28.80 12.99
N PRO A 3 -46.00 -27.89 12.01
CA PRO A 3 -45.53 -26.53 12.23
C PRO A 3 -46.70 -25.54 12.34
N ARG A 4 -46.70 -24.66 13.35
CA ARG A 4 -47.49 -23.41 13.48
C ARG A 4 -46.87 -22.56 14.61
N PRO A 5 -47.15 -21.24 14.75
CA PRO A 5 -47.61 -20.24 13.78
C PRO A 5 -46.88 -18.87 13.89
N CYS A 6 -47.30 -18.00 13.00
CA CYS A 6 -47.03 -16.58 12.81
C CYS A 6 -47.33 -15.67 14.04
N LEU A 7 -46.54 -14.61 14.23
CA LEU A 7 -46.89 -13.38 14.96
C LEU A 7 -46.71 -12.22 13.97
N ARG A 8 -47.78 -11.71 13.35
CA ARG A 8 -48.74 -10.69 13.81
C ARG A 8 -48.07 -9.35 14.15
N SER A 9 -48.10 -8.48 13.14
CA SER A 9 -48.05 -7.02 13.20
C SER A 9 -49.00 -6.44 14.23
N LEU A 10 -48.63 -5.30 14.85
CA LEU A 10 -49.44 -4.09 15.11
C LEU A 10 -48.58 -3.02 15.86
N PRO A 11 -49.01 -1.74 15.96
CA PRO A 11 -48.23 -0.57 15.59
C PRO A 11 -47.84 0.35 16.78
N LEU A 12 -46.94 1.29 16.53
CA LEU A 12 -46.64 2.44 17.40
C LEU A 12 -46.56 3.69 16.52
N ARG A 13 -46.93 4.91 16.90
CA ARG A 13 -47.81 5.50 17.91
C ARG A 13 -47.81 7.00 17.53
N ILE A 14 -48.97 7.64 17.47
CA ILE A 14 -49.14 9.08 17.19
C ILE A 14 -48.94 9.87 18.51
N ARG A 15 -48.30 11.06 18.43
CA ARG A 15 -48.56 12.30 19.23
C ARG A 15 -47.68 13.44 18.70
N ASP A 16 -48.24 14.48 18.08
CA ASP A 16 -48.67 15.80 18.65
C ASP A 16 -47.50 16.80 18.67
N SER A 17 -47.37 17.70 17.68
CA SER A 17 -48.00 19.03 17.52
C SER A 17 -47.33 20.16 18.31
N ASN A 18 -46.67 21.09 17.61
CA ASN A 18 -46.76 22.54 17.86
C ASN A 18 -46.30 23.34 16.64
N SER A 19 -47.18 24.26 16.22
CA SER A 19 -47.08 25.27 15.15
C SER A 19 -45.98 26.32 15.45
N ILE A 20 -45.51 27.22 14.57
CA ILE A 20 -46.17 28.19 13.68
C ILE A 20 -45.07 28.71 12.72
N TYR A 21 -45.34 28.83 11.41
CA TYR A 21 -45.10 30.02 10.59
C TYR A 21 -45.71 29.77 9.19
N THR A 22 -46.69 30.61 8.87
CA THR A 22 -47.46 30.66 7.61
C THR A 22 -46.85 31.65 6.61
N ILE A 23 -47.30 31.53 5.34
CA ILE A 23 -47.33 32.49 4.20
C ILE A 23 -46.57 31.94 2.95
N PRO A 24 -47.10 32.03 1.70
CA PRO A 24 -48.45 31.77 1.20
C PRO A 24 -48.45 30.79 -0.02
N LYS A 25 -49.63 30.36 -0.45
CA LYS A 25 -49.84 29.65 -1.73
C LYS A 25 -50.18 30.67 -2.81
N ASP A 26 -49.44 30.63 -3.92
CA ASP A 26 -49.78 30.95 -5.32
C ASP A 26 -48.43 30.98 -6.08
N SER A 27 -48.19 30.44 -7.27
CA SER A 27 -49.05 30.06 -8.37
C SER A 27 -48.28 29.05 -9.27
N ARG A 28 -48.99 27.99 -9.64
CA ARG A 28 -48.99 27.28 -10.93
C ARG A 28 -47.90 27.64 -11.96
N TRP A 29 -46.83 26.85 -12.05
CA TRP A 29 -46.13 26.50 -13.31
C TRP A 29 -45.49 25.11 -13.14
N LEU A 30 -46.17 24.05 -13.60
CA LEU A 30 -45.59 22.73 -13.77
C LEU A 30 -44.88 22.69 -15.14
N PRO A 31 -43.55 22.50 -15.22
CA PRO A 31 -42.93 22.16 -16.49
C PRO A 31 -43.30 20.73 -16.87
N ALA A 32 -43.84 20.58 -18.08
CA ALA A 32 -44.21 19.32 -18.70
C ALA A 32 -43.05 18.33 -18.64
N THR A 33 -43.32 17.13 -18.11
CA THR A 33 -42.40 16.01 -18.14
C THR A 33 -42.20 15.59 -19.59
N THR A 34 -41.07 15.98 -20.17
CA THR A 34 -40.59 15.43 -21.43
C THR A 34 -40.32 13.94 -21.23
N GLN A 35 -41.21 13.11 -21.75
CA GLN A 35 -40.98 11.67 -21.85
C GLN A 35 -39.83 11.44 -22.82
N THR A 36 -38.64 11.14 -22.31
CA THR A 36 -37.53 10.65 -23.11
C THR A 36 -37.77 9.17 -23.40
N SER A 37 -37.95 8.86 -24.68
CA SER A 37 -38.04 7.49 -25.19
C SER A 37 -36.72 6.74 -24.98
N PRO A 38 -36.72 5.51 -24.44
CA PRO A 38 -35.54 4.68 -24.43
C PRO A 38 -35.24 4.19 -25.85
N PHE A 39 -34.16 4.68 -26.45
CA PHE A 39 -33.56 4.09 -27.65
C PHE A 39 -33.00 2.71 -27.29
N SER A 40 -33.77 1.65 -27.59
CA SER A 40 -33.29 0.27 -27.60
C SER A 40 -33.19 -0.19 -29.05
N THR A 41 -32.00 -0.13 -29.63
CA THR A 41 -31.70 -0.72 -30.94
C THR A 41 -31.41 -2.20 -30.79
N THR A 42 -32.47 -3.00 -30.67
CA THR A 42 -32.42 -4.43 -31.00
C THR A 42 -33.54 -4.71 -31.99
N SER A 43 -33.14 -5.04 -33.22
CA SER A 43 -34.04 -5.48 -34.28
C SER A 43 -34.81 -6.72 -33.81
N PRO A 44 -36.15 -6.72 -33.79
CA PRO A 44 -36.88 -7.96 -33.63
C PRO A 44 -36.77 -8.72 -34.95
N ASN A 45 -35.95 -9.75 -35.00
CA ASN A 45 -36.06 -10.75 -36.05
C ASN A 45 -37.50 -11.26 -36.05
N ALA A 46 -38.23 -10.95 -37.13
CA ALA A 46 -39.59 -11.38 -37.36
C ALA A 46 -39.64 -12.91 -37.38
N LEU A 47 -40.10 -13.51 -36.28
CA LEU A 47 -40.53 -14.89 -36.27
C LEU A 47 -41.96 -14.93 -36.85
N PRO A 48 -42.28 -15.88 -37.74
CA PRO A 48 -43.63 -16.01 -38.28
C PRO A 48 -44.63 -16.30 -37.17
N ALA A 49 -45.83 -15.72 -37.28
CA ALA A 49 -46.90 -15.88 -36.30
C ALA A 49 -47.21 -17.38 -36.06
N PRO A 50 -47.33 -17.84 -34.80
CA PRO A 50 -47.68 -19.23 -34.54
C PRO A 50 -49.12 -19.50 -34.99
N ALA A 51 -49.31 -20.61 -35.72
CA ALA A 51 -50.61 -21.05 -36.18
C ALA A 51 -51.61 -21.18 -35.01
N LYS A 52 -52.82 -20.65 -35.21
CA LYS A 52 -53.93 -20.68 -34.24
C LYS A 52 -54.19 -22.12 -33.77
N LYS A 53 -53.93 -22.42 -32.49
CA LYS A 53 -54.41 -23.66 -31.86
C LYS A 53 -55.89 -23.53 -31.49
N LYS A 54 -56.69 -24.53 -31.87
CA LYS A 54 -58.09 -24.70 -31.47
C LYS A 54 -58.21 -24.64 -29.94
N GLN A 55 -59.12 -23.81 -29.44
CA GLN A 55 -59.50 -23.77 -28.02
C GLN A 55 -60.30 -25.03 -27.68
N SER A 56 -59.78 -25.90 -26.81
CA SER A 56 -60.59 -26.92 -26.13
C SER A 56 -61.09 -26.35 -24.80
N MET A 57 -62.40 -26.36 -24.60
CA MET A 57 -63.04 -26.02 -23.34
C MET A 57 -62.89 -27.19 -22.35
N GLU A 58 -61.88 -27.14 -21.49
CA GLU A 58 -61.86 -27.87 -20.22
C GLU A 58 -61.48 -26.91 -19.10
N GLY A 59 -62.26 -26.95 -18.01
CA GLY A 59 -62.19 -26.02 -16.89
C GLY A 59 -60.86 -26.04 -16.12
N PRO A 60 -60.65 -25.11 -15.18
CA PRO A 60 -59.37 -24.92 -14.51
C PRO A 60 -58.96 -26.18 -13.70
N PRO A 61 -57.70 -26.61 -13.77
CA PRO A 61 -57.25 -27.83 -13.11
C PRO A 61 -57.34 -27.70 -11.58
N LYS A 62 -57.83 -28.75 -10.92
CA LYS A 62 -57.93 -28.84 -9.45
C LYS A 62 -56.56 -28.62 -8.79
N LYS A 63 -56.57 -27.83 -7.71
CA LYS A 63 -55.42 -27.40 -6.91
C LYS A 63 -54.58 -28.61 -6.46
N GLY A 64 -53.34 -28.73 -6.97
CA GLY A 64 -52.38 -29.76 -6.54
C GLY A 64 -51.72 -30.59 -7.65
N VAL A 65 -52.14 -30.46 -8.92
CA VAL A 65 -51.53 -31.23 -10.02
C VAL A 65 -50.44 -30.41 -10.72
N ARG A 66 -49.18 -30.83 -10.49
CA ARG A 66 -47.93 -30.54 -11.24
C ARG A 66 -47.85 -29.18 -11.94
N ALA A 67 -47.00 -28.29 -11.41
CA ALA A 67 -46.56 -27.07 -12.06
C ALA A 67 -46.29 -27.29 -13.57
N LEU A 68 -46.76 -26.36 -14.40
CA LEU A 68 -46.60 -26.34 -15.86
C LEU A 68 -45.23 -26.93 -16.23
N ARG A 69 -45.24 -28.00 -17.02
CA ARG A 69 -44.03 -28.68 -17.51
C ARG A 69 -43.39 -27.78 -18.58
N ILE A 70 -42.85 -26.64 -18.17
CA ILE A 70 -42.04 -25.76 -18.99
C ILE A 70 -40.86 -26.62 -19.41
N LYS A 71 -40.84 -27.07 -20.67
CA LYS A 71 -39.66 -27.70 -21.25
C LYS A 71 -38.52 -26.71 -21.04
N LYS A 72 -37.56 -27.06 -20.18
CA LYS A 72 -36.31 -26.29 -20.05
C LYS A 72 -35.78 -26.15 -21.47
N LYS A 73 -35.77 -24.92 -22.00
CA LYS A 73 -35.16 -24.64 -23.30
C LYS A 73 -33.74 -25.20 -23.22
N ASN A 74 -33.39 -26.12 -24.09
CA ASN A 74 -32.03 -26.69 -24.14
C ASN A 74 -31.07 -25.49 -24.09
N PHE A 75 -30.22 -25.45 -23.07
CA PHE A 75 -29.26 -24.35 -22.91
C PHE A 75 -28.47 -24.30 -24.21
N VAL A 76 -28.68 -23.26 -25.02
CA VAL A 76 -27.86 -23.05 -26.21
C VAL A 76 -26.49 -22.76 -25.66
N ALA A 77 -25.60 -23.76 -25.71
CA ALA A 77 -24.22 -23.61 -25.27
C ALA A 77 -23.65 -22.41 -26.03
N SER A 78 -23.15 -21.42 -25.30
CA SER A 78 -22.58 -20.23 -25.91
C SER A 78 -21.44 -20.65 -26.84
N THR A 79 -21.51 -20.32 -28.12
CA THR A 79 -20.45 -20.59 -29.11
C THR A 79 -19.15 -19.83 -28.81
N ALA A 80 -19.17 -18.91 -27.84
CA ALA A 80 -18.01 -18.15 -27.40
C ALA A 80 -17.02 -19.05 -26.64
N LYS A 81 -15.75 -19.01 -27.05
CA LYS A 81 -14.66 -19.69 -26.34
C LYS A 81 -14.55 -19.12 -24.92
N PRO A 82 -14.56 -19.96 -23.87
CA PRO A 82 -14.36 -19.46 -22.52
C PRO A 82 -12.94 -18.87 -22.39
N PRO A 83 -12.77 -17.84 -21.54
CA PRO A 83 -11.46 -17.26 -21.31
C PRO A 83 -10.48 -18.28 -20.73
N ALA A 84 -9.20 -18.15 -21.07
CA ALA A 84 -8.16 -19.03 -20.60
C ALA A 84 -7.97 -18.92 -19.08
N GLN A 85 -7.35 -19.94 -18.47
CA GLN A 85 -7.03 -19.93 -17.05
C GLN A 85 -6.13 -18.72 -16.75
N GLY A 86 -6.50 -17.95 -15.72
CA GLY A 86 -5.76 -16.74 -15.33
C GLY A 86 -6.06 -15.49 -16.16
N GLU A 87 -6.67 -15.57 -17.34
CA GLU A 87 -6.91 -14.42 -18.24
C GLU A 87 -7.73 -13.32 -17.54
N ARG A 88 -8.80 -13.69 -16.83
CA ARG A 88 -9.61 -12.73 -16.06
C ARG A 88 -8.85 -12.08 -14.90
N LYS A 89 -7.87 -12.79 -14.30
CA LYS A 89 -7.02 -12.23 -13.22
C LYS A 89 -6.01 -11.27 -13.82
N ALA A 90 -5.37 -11.67 -14.92
CA ALA A 90 -4.42 -10.83 -15.65
C ALA A 90 -5.08 -9.54 -16.16
N LEU A 91 -6.29 -9.60 -16.73
CA LEU A 91 -7.04 -8.41 -17.17
C LEU A 91 -7.32 -7.43 -16.03
N ARG A 92 -7.64 -7.92 -14.83
CA ARG A 92 -7.89 -7.07 -13.65
C ARG A 92 -6.61 -6.49 -13.03
N LYS A 93 -5.48 -7.21 -13.14
CA LYS A 93 -4.16 -6.77 -12.67
C LYS A 93 -3.34 -6.03 -13.73
N ARG A 94 -3.83 -5.94 -14.98
CA ARG A 94 -3.12 -5.30 -16.08
C ARG A 94 -2.98 -3.80 -15.83
N ILE A 95 -1.75 -3.31 -15.95
CA ILE A 95 -1.43 -1.88 -15.84
C ILE A 95 -1.10 -1.35 -17.23
N VAL A 96 -1.67 -0.20 -17.58
CA VAL A 96 -1.40 0.52 -18.83
C VAL A 96 -0.57 1.75 -18.46
N LEU A 97 0.65 1.87 -18.99
CA LEU A 97 1.59 2.95 -18.63
C LEU A 97 1.74 4.03 -19.70
N SER A 98 1.16 3.83 -20.88
CA SER A 98 1.26 4.76 -22.00
C SER A 98 -0.06 4.86 -22.74
N ASN A 99 -0.42 6.08 -23.11
CA ASN A 99 -1.55 6.38 -23.98
C ASN A 99 -1.04 7.10 -25.22
N THR A 100 -1.23 6.50 -26.40
CA THR A 100 -0.77 7.12 -27.64
C THR A 100 -1.54 8.37 -28.01
N ASN A 101 -2.78 8.51 -27.53
CA ASN A 101 -3.68 9.61 -27.86
C ASN A 101 -3.44 10.86 -27.01
N ALA A 102 -2.71 10.75 -25.90
CA ALA A 102 -2.39 11.88 -25.04
C ALA A 102 -1.25 12.71 -25.62
N PHE A 103 -1.29 14.03 -25.40
CA PHE A 103 -0.24 14.92 -25.88
C PHE A 103 1.03 14.79 -25.03
N GLU A 104 2.17 14.96 -25.68
CA GLU A 104 3.46 15.06 -24.99
C GLU A 104 3.61 16.46 -24.41
N VAL A 105 3.82 16.53 -23.09
CA VAL A 105 4.01 17.80 -22.40
C VAL A 105 5.40 18.36 -22.77
N PRO A 106 5.48 19.56 -23.36
CA PRO A 106 6.75 20.14 -23.76
C PRO A 106 7.62 20.44 -22.54
N ASN A 107 8.93 20.23 -22.67
CA ASN A 107 9.95 20.50 -21.64
C ASN A 107 9.72 19.77 -20.31
N LEU A 108 9.08 18.59 -20.34
CA LEU A 108 8.96 17.76 -19.14
C LEU A 108 10.34 17.19 -18.79
N LEU A 109 10.89 17.61 -17.65
CA LEU A 109 12.19 17.15 -17.14
C LEU A 109 12.10 15.70 -16.69
N ASP A 110 13.16 14.93 -16.95
CA ASP A 110 13.26 13.54 -16.51
C ASP A 110 13.92 13.43 -15.15
N LEU A 111 13.53 12.37 -14.44
CA LEU A 111 14.04 12.04 -13.12
C LEU A 111 15.47 11.49 -13.21
N ASN A 112 16.44 12.28 -12.76
CA ASN A 112 17.88 11.97 -12.75
C ASN A 112 18.46 12.01 -11.33
N ARG A 113 19.68 11.50 -11.15
CA ARG A 113 20.38 11.44 -9.85
C ARG A 113 20.49 12.81 -9.15
N GLU A 114 20.84 13.85 -9.90
CA GLU A 114 21.06 15.21 -9.38
C GLU A 114 19.73 15.92 -9.05
N ASN A 115 18.78 15.85 -9.99
CA ASN A 115 17.46 16.48 -9.89
C ASN A 115 16.60 16.02 -8.69
N MET A 116 16.98 14.94 -8.00
CA MET A 116 16.22 14.36 -6.90
C MET A 116 16.39 15.11 -5.58
N VAL A 117 17.51 15.80 -5.38
CA VAL A 117 17.88 16.43 -4.10
C VAL A 117 17.50 17.91 -4.06
N ASP A 118 17.32 18.50 -5.23
CA ASP A 118 17.04 19.92 -5.39
C ASP A 118 15.65 20.31 -4.89
N THR A 119 15.60 21.27 -3.96
CA THR A 119 14.34 21.83 -3.45
C THR A 119 13.60 22.66 -4.48
N SER A 120 14.29 23.16 -5.51
CA SER A 120 13.69 23.93 -6.62
C SER A 120 12.73 23.11 -7.49
N ILE A 121 12.91 21.79 -7.47
CA ILE A 121 12.13 20.82 -8.22
C ILE A 121 10.88 20.36 -7.43
N ALA A 122 10.82 20.64 -6.12
CA ALA A 122 9.63 20.40 -5.32
C ALA A 122 8.40 21.11 -5.91
N GLY A 123 7.32 20.35 -6.07
CA GLY A 123 6.08 20.78 -6.70
C GLY A 123 6.07 20.72 -8.23
N ARG A 124 7.13 20.26 -8.88
CA ARG A 124 7.16 20.03 -10.34
C ARG A 124 6.85 18.58 -10.68
N VAL A 125 6.26 18.37 -11.85
CA VAL A 125 6.02 17.04 -12.41
C VAL A 125 7.25 16.62 -13.20
N LEU A 126 7.78 15.42 -12.91
CA LEU A 126 8.91 14.83 -13.61
C LEU A 126 8.51 13.55 -14.32
N GLY A 127 9.05 13.35 -15.53
CA GLY A 127 8.92 12.11 -16.28
C GLY A 127 9.80 11.00 -15.72
N LEU A 128 9.31 9.76 -15.73
CA LEU A 128 10.14 8.59 -15.46
C LEU A 128 10.79 8.11 -16.77
N PRO A 129 12.13 7.94 -16.82
CA PRO A 129 12.80 7.46 -18.01
C PRO A 129 12.39 6.01 -18.34
N GLY A 130 12.40 5.64 -19.63
CA GLY A 130 11.85 4.36 -20.09
C GLY A 130 12.49 3.12 -19.46
N GLU A 131 13.82 3.11 -19.31
CA GLU A 131 14.54 2.01 -18.65
C GLU A 131 14.10 1.83 -17.18
N LEU A 132 13.89 2.94 -16.47
CA LEU A 132 13.43 2.94 -15.09
C LEU A 132 11.98 2.46 -14.97
N VAL A 133 11.15 2.73 -15.98
CA VAL A 133 9.76 2.24 -16.01
C VAL A 133 9.73 0.72 -16.10
N ASP A 134 10.66 0.11 -16.85
CA ASP A 134 10.73 -1.35 -16.98
C ASP A 134 11.22 -2.01 -15.68
N THR A 135 12.20 -1.42 -14.98
CA THR A 135 12.63 -1.92 -13.66
C THR A 135 11.54 -1.76 -12.61
N LEU A 136 10.86 -0.60 -12.55
CA LEU A 136 9.72 -0.37 -11.66
C LEU A 136 8.54 -1.31 -11.95
N ARG A 137 8.32 -1.66 -13.23
CA ARG A 137 7.32 -2.67 -13.61
C ARG A 137 7.72 -4.06 -13.12
N ALA A 138 9.01 -4.42 -13.17
CA ALA A 138 9.51 -5.70 -12.70
C ALA A 138 9.28 -5.93 -11.19
N VAL A 139 9.40 -4.88 -10.36
CA VAL A 139 9.09 -4.92 -8.91
C VAL A 139 7.63 -4.63 -8.57
N GLU A 140 6.74 -4.61 -9.56
CA GLU A 140 5.31 -4.33 -9.42
C GLU A 140 5.00 -3.04 -8.63
N ALA A 141 5.83 -2.00 -8.82
CA ALA A 141 5.66 -0.70 -8.14
C ALA A 141 4.37 0.02 -8.57
N PHE A 142 3.98 -0.14 -9.84
CA PHE A 142 2.76 0.44 -10.39
C PHE A 142 1.53 -0.35 -9.94
N LYS A 143 0.44 0.35 -9.61
CA LYS A 143 -0.82 -0.27 -9.16
C LYS A 143 -1.98 0.06 -10.09
N VAL A 144 -2.91 -0.87 -10.24
CA VAL A 144 -4.09 -0.74 -11.13
C VAL A 144 -5.04 0.40 -10.77
N GLY A 145 -5.04 0.85 -9.52
CA GLY A 145 -5.86 1.98 -9.09
C GLY A 145 -5.36 3.35 -9.59
N GLN A 146 -4.11 3.43 -10.06
CA GLN A 146 -3.42 4.65 -10.44
C GLN A 146 -3.65 4.99 -11.92
N GLY A 147 -3.84 6.28 -12.23
CA GLY A 147 -4.17 6.79 -13.57
C GLY A 147 -3.01 6.92 -14.57
N TRP A 148 -2.08 5.96 -14.65
CA TRP A 148 -0.93 6.07 -15.58
C TRP A 148 -1.33 6.06 -17.06
N GLY A 149 -2.33 5.25 -17.39
CA GLY A 149 -2.81 5.07 -18.77
C GLY A 149 -3.56 6.27 -19.34
N TYR A 150 -3.59 7.39 -18.64
CA TYR A 150 -4.10 8.66 -19.17
C TYR A 150 -3.03 9.41 -19.97
N PHE A 151 -1.76 9.29 -19.59
CA PHE A 151 -0.68 10.11 -20.12
C PHE A 151 0.15 9.34 -21.14
N ARG A 152 0.90 10.08 -21.96
CA ARG A 152 1.81 9.49 -22.96
C ARG A 152 2.90 8.66 -22.29
N ARG A 153 3.53 9.22 -21.26
CA ARG A 153 4.59 8.61 -20.45
C ARG A 153 4.27 8.76 -18.96
N PRO A 154 4.71 7.81 -18.11
CA PRO A 154 4.47 7.90 -16.67
C PRO A 154 5.29 9.05 -16.08
N ALA A 155 4.62 9.92 -15.34
CA ALA A 155 5.22 11.08 -14.69
C ALA A 155 4.66 11.23 -13.28
N THR A 156 5.46 11.76 -12.36
CA THR A 156 5.08 11.94 -10.95
C THR A 156 5.39 13.35 -10.47
N LEU A 157 4.54 13.86 -9.58
CA LEU A 157 4.76 15.12 -8.89
C LEU A 157 5.75 14.91 -7.75
N ILE A 158 6.88 15.62 -7.76
CA ILE A 158 7.85 15.57 -6.67
C ILE A 158 7.33 16.44 -5.52
N ARG A 159 7.02 15.82 -4.38
CA ARG A 159 6.60 16.54 -3.17
C ARG A 159 7.79 16.87 -2.28
N GLY A 160 7.60 17.76 -1.30
CA GLY A 160 8.63 18.06 -0.30
C GLY A 160 9.13 16.81 0.43
N GLU A 161 8.22 15.91 0.80
CA GLU A 161 8.56 14.67 1.50
C GLU A 161 9.43 13.72 0.64
N ALA A 162 9.27 13.77 -0.70
CA ALA A 162 10.09 12.99 -1.61
C ALA A 162 11.53 13.54 -1.69
N VAL A 163 11.68 14.87 -1.67
CA VAL A 163 13.01 15.54 -1.65
C VAL A 163 13.74 15.25 -0.34
N GLU A 164 13.03 15.26 0.79
CA GLU A 164 13.59 14.87 2.10
C GLU A 164 14.10 13.43 2.09
N LEU A 165 13.35 12.50 1.51
CA LEU A 165 13.80 11.11 1.34
C LEU A 165 15.01 11.02 0.40
N GLY A 166 15.05 11.82 -0.67
CA GLY A 166 16.21 11.90 -1.56
C GLY A 166 17.49 12.33 -0.83
N ARG A 167 17.39 13.30 0.08
CA ARG A 167 18.50 13.74 0.95
C ARG A 167 18.94 12.64 1.92
N LEU A 168 17.98 11.97 2.57
CA LEU A 168 18.28 10.85 3.47
C LEU A 168 19.00 9.70 2.75
N MET A 169 18.64 9.41 1.50
CA MET A 169 19.33 8.41 0.69
C MET A 169 20.76 8.81 0.35
N GLU A 170 21.01 10.09 0.09
CA GLU A 170 22.36 10.61 -0.13
C GLU A 170 23.22 10.51 1.13
N GLU A 171 22.68 10.84 2.31
CA GLU A 171 23.37 10.66 3.60
C GLU A 171 23.77 9.19 3.84
N VAL A 172 22.87 8.26 3.53
CA VAL A 172 23.14 6.82 3.67
C VAL A 172 24.22 6.37 2.69
N GLU A 173 24.19 6.86 1.45
CA GLU A 173 25.22 6.56 0.45
C GLU A 173 26.61 7.06 0.86
N ILE A 174 26.70 8.27 1.41
CA ILE A 174 27.94 8.85 1.93
C ILE A 174 28.47 8.03 3.11
N GLY A 175 27.60 7.69 4.06
CA GLY A 175 27.97 6.88 5.23
C GLY A 175 28.45 5.48 4.86
N SER A 176 27.90 4.90 3.78
CA SER A 176 28.26 3.55 3.31
C SER A 176 29.57 3.51 2.52
N ARG A 177 29.99 4.63 1.90
CA ARG A 177 31.23 4.72 1.10
C ARG A 177 32.48 5.08 1.90
N GLY A 178 32.38 5.36 3.21
CA GLY A 178 33.53 5.69 4.05
C GLY A 178 34.21 6.99 3.63
N GLY A 179 33.50 8.12 3.74
CA GLY A 179 34.12 9.43 3.60
C GLY A 179 35.20 9.67 4.65
N GLU A 180 36.34 10.23 4.22
CA GLU A 180 37.54 10.61 4.99
C GLU A 180 37.30 11.57 6.19
N SER A 181 36.04 11.95 6.44
CA SER A 181 35.61 12.94 7.44
C SER A 181 35.33 12.39 8.84
N ASP A 182 35.35 11.08 9.07
CA ASP A 182 34.99 10.46 10.36
C ASP A 182 36.12 10.39 11.41
N LYS A 183 37.24 11.10 11.19
CA LYS A 183 38.36 11.20 12.16
C LYS A 183 38.03 11.97 13.46
N ARG A 184 36.79 12.40 13.70
CA ARG A 184 36.42 13.14 14.93
C ARG A 184 35.76 12.31 16.02
N THR A 185 35.50 11.03 15.78
CA THR A 185 34.84 10.14 16.76
C THR A 185 35.80 9.06 17.26
N GLU A 186 37.02 9.45 17.67
CA GLU A 186 38.05 8.53 18.19
C GLU A 186 37.88 8.14 19.67
N PHE A 187 36.86 8.64 20.39
CA PHE A 187 36.75 8.42 21.85
C PHE A 187 35.82 7.28 22.31
N SER A 188 35.17 6.55 21.39
CA SER A 188 34.43 5.32 21.72
C SER A 188 34.92 4.17 20.87
N GLY A 189 35.98 3.49 21.34
CA GLY A 189 36.59 2.37 20.65
C GLY A 189 35.66 1.18 20.52
N VAL A 190 35.03 1.02 19.35
CA VAL A 190 34.90 -0.19 18.50
C VAL A 190 34.48 0.35 17.13
N GLY A 191 35.44 0.54 16.22
CA GLY A 191 35.18 1.10 14.90
C GLY A 191 34.68 0.03 13.92
N ASP A 192 33.40 -0.27 13.94
CA ASP A 192 32.76 -1.03 12.87
C ASP A 192 32.24 -0.06 11.80
N HIS A 193 32.66 -0.24 10.56
CA HIS A 193 32.13 0.46 9.38
C HIS A 193 30.69 -0.01 9.08
N THR A 194 29.72 0.32 9.94
CA THR A 194 28.31 -0.01 9.72
C THR A 194 27.61 1.13 8.99
N GLY A 195 27.08 0.83 7.80
CA GLY A 195 26.30 1.81 7.05
C GLY A 195 25.02 2.20 7.80
N LYS A 196 24.67 3.49 7.77
CA LYS A 196 23.48 4.03 8.44
C LYS A 196 22.21 3.37 7.87
N THR A 197 21.42 2.71 8.72
CA THR A 197 20.12 2.14 8.33
C THR A 197 18.99 3.10 8.69
N VAL A 198 18.29 3.61 7.69
CA VAL A 198 17.14 4.53 7.88
C VAL A 198 15.83 3.74 7.80
N ARG A 199 14.91 4.01 8.73
CA ARG A 199 13.62 3.32 8.86
C ARG A 199 12.49 4.34 8.79
N ARG A 200 11.54 4.16 7.86
CA ARG A 200 10.42 5.11 7.64
C ARG A 200 9.09 4.39 7.42
N LEU A 201 8.04 4.87 8.08
CA LEU A 201 6.67 4.41 7.90
C LEU A 201 5.81 5.54 7.32
N VAL A 202 5.29 5.36 6.11
CA VAL A 202 4.40 6.32 5.46
C VAL A 202 2.95 6.05 5.85
N HIS A 203 2.30 7.08 6.38
CA HIS A 203 0.88 7.06 6.69
C HIS A 203 0.17 8.32 6.22
N GLY A 204 -1.16 8.29 6.19
CA GLY A 204 -1.97 9.38 5.67
C GLY A 204 -3.33 8.90 5.18
N GLU A 205 -4.14 9.83 4.68
CA GLU A 205 -5.50 9.55 4.25
C GLU A 205 -5.58 8.72 2.96
N ARG A 206 -6.79 8.26 2.63
CA ARG A 206 -7.05 7.48 1.42
C ARG A 206 -6.79 8.35 0.19
N GLY A 207 -6.07 7.81 -0.79
CA GLY A 207 -5.85 8.49 -2.08
C GLY A 207 -4.80 9.59 -2.09
N VAL A 208 -4.06 9.83 -0.99
CA VAL A 208 -3.06 10.90 -0.92
C VAL A 208 -1.80 10.62 -1.76
N GLY A 209 -1.49 9.36 -2.05
CA GLY A 209 -0.32 8.98 -2.87
C GLY A 209 0.77 8.19 -2.13
N LYS A 210 0.46 7.52 -1.01
CA LYS A 210 1.42 6.70 -0.24
C LYS A 210 2.23 5.70 -1.09
N SER A 211 1.55 4.91 -1.91
CA SER A 211 2.21 3.97 -2.83
C SER A 211 3.01 4.68 -3.94
N VAL A 212 2.63 5.89 -4.33
CA VAL A 212 3.37 6.68 -5.32
C VAL A 212 4.66 7.24 -4.72
N LEU A 213 4.64 7.65 -3.44
CA LEU A 213 5.85 8.03 -2.72
C LEU A 213 6.83 6.85 -2.63
N LEU A 214 6.34 5.64 -2.29
CA LEU A 214 7.17 4.44 -2.29
C LEU A 214 7.78 4.16 -3.68
N LEU A 215 6.99 4.34 -4.75
CA LEU A 215 7.47 4.25 -6.13
C LEU A 215 8.55 5.28 -6.44
N GLN A 216 8.38 6.53 -6.01
CA GLN A 216 9.39 7.58 -6.19
C GLN A 216 10.69 7.20 -5.48
N VAL A 217 10.63 6.65 -4.27
CA VAL A 217 11.83 6.20 -3.54
C VAL A 217 12.53 5.04 -4.25
N MET A 218 11.78 4.06 -4.76
CA MET A 218 12.36 3.00 -5.61
C MET A 218 13.01 3.57 -6.86
N ALA A 219 12.37 4.57 -7.49
CA ALA A 219 12.93 5.26 -8.63
C ALA A 219 14.27 5.94 -8.29
N MET A 220 14.34 6.60 -7.13
CA MET A 220 15.57 7.19 -6.56
C MET A 220 16.65 6.15 -6.26
N ALA A 221 16.26 4.97 -5.79
CA ALA A 221 17.20 3.89 -5.49
C ALA A 221 17.85 3.35 -6.78
N PHE A 222 17.04 3.09 -7.82
CA PHE A 222 17.55 2.57 -9.09
C PHE A 222 18.50 3.55 -9.80
N THR A 223 18.21 4.86 -9.81
CA THR A 223 19.10 5.86 -10.44
C THR A 223 20.45 6.02 -9.70
N ARG A 224 20.46 5.73 -8.40
CA ARG A 224 21.68 5.67 -7.56
C ARG A 224 22.40 4.32 -7.64
N GLY A 225 21.83 3.33 -8.33
CA GLY A 225 22.41 1.99 -8.44
C GLY A 225 22.30 1.17 -7.15
N TRP A 226 21.30 1.45 -6.31
CA TRP A 226 20.97 0.65 -5.13
C TRP A 226 20.28 -0.65 -5.54
N ILE A 227 20.34 -1.64 -4.65
CA ILE A 227 19.58 -2.88 -4.82
C ILE A 227 18.20 -2.69 -4.21
N VAL A 228 17.16 -2.88 -5.02
CA VAL A 228 15.76 -2.68 -4.61
C VAL A 228 15.10 -4.04 -4.41
N VAL A 229 14.63 -4.29 -3.18
CA VAL A 229 13.78 -5.42 -2.82
C VAL A 229 12.44 -4.87 -2.35
N ASN A 230 11.38 -5.12 -3.10
CA ASN A 230 10.05 -4.59 -2.82
C ASN A 230 9.02 -5.71 -2.64
N PHE A 231 8.20 -5.60 -1.61
CA PHE A 231 6.99 -6.39 -1.40
C PHE A 231 5.77 -5.57 -1.88
N PRO A 232 5.20 -5.87 -3.06
CA PRO A 232 4.20 -5.00 -3.71
C PRO A 232 2.90 -4.86 -2.90
N GLU A 233 2.46 -5.93 -2.26
CA GLU A 233 1.31 -5.97 -1.36
C GLU A 233 1.55 -6.97 -0.22
N ALA A 234 1.59 -6.48 1.02
CA ALA A 234 1.75 -7.35 2.19
C ALA A 234 0.53 -8.28 2.43
N ARG A 235 -0.60 -7.96 1.80
CA ARG A 235 -1.82 -8.77 1.81
C ARG A 235 -1.56 -10.17 1.24
N ASP A 236 -0.78 -10.27 0.17
CA ASP A 236 -0.52 -11.55 -0.50
C ASP A 236 0.20 -12.55 0.43
N LEU A 237 1.00 -12.03 1.39
CA LEU A 237 1.69 -12.83 2.40
C LEU A 237 0.75 -13.40 3.48
N THR A 238 -0.48 -12.89 3.64
CA THR A 238 -1.33 -13.22 4.80
C THR A 238 -2.71 -13.77 4.48
N ILE A 239 -3.22 -13.66 3.24
CA ILE A 239 -4.58 -14.11 2.84
C ILE A 239 -4.77 -15.64 2.90
N GLY A 240 -3.71 -16.45 2.91
CA GLY A 240 -3.87 -17.90 2.88
C GLY A 240 -3.96 -18.50 1.47
N HIS A 241 -3.42 -17.82 0.45
CA HIS A 241 -3.62 -18.21 -0.96
C HIS A 241 -2.39 -18.84 -1.63
N THR A 242 -1.22 -18.77 -0.99
CA THR A 242 0.02 -19.40 -1.47
C THR A 242 0.37 -20.59 -0.59
N ASP A 243 1.02 -21.59 -1.15
CA ASP A 243 1.44 -22.76 -0.39
C ASP A 243 2.47 -22.37 0.68
N TYR A 244 2.35 -22.97 1.86
CA TYR A 244 3.22 -22.74 3.00
C TYR A 244 3.66 -24.06 3.64
N ALA A 245 4.87 -24.07 4.19
CA ALA A 245 5.42 -25.24 4.87
C ALA A 245 6.18 -24.84 6.14
N PRO A 246 6.05 -25.58 7.25
CA PRO A 246 6.83 -25.33 8.46
C PRO A 246 8.30 -25.66 8.24
N ILE A 247 9.21 -24.85 8.79
CA ILE A 247 10.63 -25.16 8.82
C ILE A 247 10.92 -26.05 10.04
N PRO A 248 11.51 -27.24 9.87
CA PRO A 248 11.92 -28.07 11.00
C PRO A 248 12.98 -27.37 11.85
N ASN A 249 13.02 -27.65 13.15
CA ASN A 249 14.02 -27.15 14.09
C ASN A 249 14.00 -25.62 14.34
N THR A 250 12.85 -24.96 14.18
CA THR A 250 12.68 -23.53 14.51
C THR A 250 11.80 -23.31 15.74
N THR A 251 12.22 -22.38 16.62
CA THR A 251 11.48 -21.98 17.83
C THR A 251 11.31 -20.46 17.88
N PRO A 252 10.09 -19.90 17.81
CA PRO A 252 8.80 -20.54 17.50
C PRO A 252 8.79 -21.16 16.09
N THR A 253 7.84 -22.06 15.83
CA THR A 253 7.71 -22.73 14.52
C THR A 253 7.50 -21.69 13.42
N GLN A 254 8.45 -21.62 12.49
CA GLN A 254 8.43 -20.69 11.37
C GLN A 254 7.84 -21.33 10.12
N TYR A 255 7.24 -20.51 9.26
CA TYR A 255 6.61 -20.98 8.01
C TYR A 255 7.21 -20.29 6.78
N THR A 256 7.54 -21.09 5.76
CA THR A 256 8.01 -20.62 4.45
C THR A 256 6.88 -20.56 3.45
N GLN A 257 7.00 -19.66 2.47
CA GLN A 257 6.08 -19.54 1.33
C GLN A 257 6.87 -19.70 0.02
N LYS A 258 7.07 -20.95 -0.39
CA LYS A 258 7.99 -21.36 -1.47
C LYS A 258 7.73 -20.64 -2.80
N ILE A 259 6.48 -20.70 -3.26
CA ILE A 259 6.07 -20.11 -4.55
C ILE A 259 6.26 -18.60 -4.50
N TYR A 260 5.84 -17.94 -3.42
CA TYR A 260 6.00 -16.50 -3.27
C TYR A 260 7.49 -16.09 -3.30
N THR A 261 8.35 -16.79 -2.55
CA THR A 261 9.80 -16.51 -2.55
C THR A 261 10.43 -16.69 -3.93
N SER A 262 10.03 -17.72 -4.68
CA SER A 262 10.52 -17.94 -6.06
C SER A 262 10.15 -16.79 -7.00
N THR A 263 8.90 -16.30 -6.90
CA THR A 263 8.44 -15.16 -7.69
C THR A 263 9.16 -13.88 -7.29
N LEU A 264 9.38 -13.65 -5.98
CA LEU A 264 10.11 -12.50 -5.46
C LEU A 264 11.56 -12.49 -5.96
N LEU A 265 12.27 -13.63 -5.92
CA LEU A 265 13.62 -13.74 -6.47
C LEU A 265 13.65 -13.41 -7.97
N SER A 266 12.66 -13.88 -8.74
CA SER A 266 12.56 -13.57 -10.17
C SER A 266 12.36 -12.06 -10.43
N GLN A 267 11.64 -11.36 -9.54
CA GLN A 267 11.44 -9.92 -9.62
C GLN A 267 12.72 -9.16 -9.27
N ILE A 268 13.43 -9.58 -8.21
CA ILE A 268 14.71 -8.99 -7.79
C ILE A 268 15.74 -9.05 -8.92
N ILE A 269 15.88 -10.21 -9.59
CA ILE A 269 16.80 -10.41 -10.72
C ILE A 269 16.46 -9.45 -11.86
N LYS A 270 15.20 -9.43 -12.30
CA LYS A 270 14.76 -8.57 -13.42
C LYS A 270 14.97 -7.09 -13.13
N ALA A 271 14.70 -6.66 -11.90
CA ALA A 271 14.81 -5.27 -11.51
C ALA A 271 16.27 -4.81 -11.32
N ASN A 272 17.16 -5.69 -10.83
CA ASN A 272 18.51 -5.34 -10.39
C ASN A 272 19.62 -6.01 -11.24
N SER A 273 19.31 -6.45 -12.46
CA SER A 273 20.26 -7.16 -13.32
C SER A 273 21.58 -6.41 -13.56
N SER A 274 21.53 -5.08 -13.67
CA SER A 274 22.69 -4.21 -13.91
C SER A 274 23.64 -4.10 -12.71
N THR A 275 23.16 -4.36 -11.48
CA THR A 275 23.95 -4.31 -10.25
C THR A 275 24.36 -5.71 -9.80
N LEU A 276 23.45 -6.69 -9.83
CA LEU A 276 23.70 -8.06 -9.38
C LEU A 276 24.69 -8.83 -10.27
N SER A 277 24.77 -8.54 -11.57
CA SER A 277 25.73 -9.17 -12.48
C SER A 277 27.18 -8.80 -12.16
N LYS A 278 27.42 -7.64 -11.55
CA LYS A 278 28.76 -7.14 -11.17
C LYS A 278 29.26 -7.75 -9.86
N LEU A 279 28.35 -8.27 -9.04
CA LEU A 279 28.65 -8.80 -7.72
C LEU A 279 28.84 -10.32 -7.77
N GLN A 280 29.84 -10.80 -7.05
CA GLN A 280 30.16 -12.22 -6.93
C GLN A 280 29.87 -12.72 -5.51
N ILE A 281 29.64 -14.03 -5.41
CA ILE A 281 29.55 -14.74 -4.12
C ILE A 281 30.92 -14.72 -3.44
N THR A 282 30.94 -14.61 -2.12
CA THR A 282 32.17 -14.63 -1.31
C THR A 282 32.09 -15.64 -0.16
N LEU A 283 30.88 -15.88 0.36
CA LEU A 283 30.60 -16.77 1.47
C LEU A 283 30.29 -18.19 0.97
N ASP A 284 30.67 -19.17 1.78
CA ASP A 284 30.33 -20.56 1.53
C ASP A 284 28.88 -20.85 1.99
N HIS A 285 28.02 -21.25 1.05
CA HIS A 285 26.59 -21.51 1.29
C HIS A 285 26.21 -23.00 1.38
N THR A 286 27.20 -23.90 1.38
CA THR A 286 27.01 -25.37 1.34
C THR A 286 26.17 -25.92 2.49
N SER A 287 26.17 -25.26 3.66
CA SER A 287 25.41 -25.69 4.83
C SER A 287 23.92 -25.38 4.74
N THR A 288 23.54 -24.37 3.94
CA THR A 288 22.16 -23.87 3.88
C THR A 288 21.44 -24.41 2.65
N ILE A 289 22.18 -24.71 1.57
CA ILE A 289 21.63 -25.07 0.28
C ILE A 289 21.92 -26.55 -0.02
N PRO A 290 20.92 -27.36 -0.41
CA PRO A 290 21.13 -28.77 -0.75
C PRO A 290 21.95 -29.04 -2.03
N ILE A 291 22.26 -28.01 -2.80
CA ILE A 291 22.91 -28.08 -4.11
C ILE A 291 24.33 -27.52 -3.98
N PRO A 292 25.37 -28.19 -4.51
CA PRO A 292 26.72 -27.65 -4.55
C PRO A 292 26.81 -26.45 -5.50
N ILE A 293 27.40 -25.36 -5.03
CA ILE A 293 27.53 -24.09 -5.76
C ILE A 293 29.01 -23.76 -5.89
N GLN A 294 29.43 -23.30 -7.08
CA GLN A 294 30.79 -22.81 -7.30
C GLN A 294 30.95 -21.42 -6.71
N SER A 295 32.12 -21.13 -6.10
CA SER A 295 32.39 -19.88 -5.40
C SER A 295 32.47 -18.64 -6.31
N ASN A 296 32.72 -18.81 -7.61
CA ASN A 296 32.89 -17.72 -8.58
C ASN A 296 31.61 -17.34 -9.36
N ILE A 297 30.43 -17.70 -8.86
CA ILE A 297 29.16 -17.40 -9.50
C ILE A 297 28.71 -15.96 -9.19
N SER A 298 28.15 -15.26 -10.19
CA SER A 298 27.53 -13.94 -10.00
C SER A 298 26.26 -14.04 -9.14
N LEU A 299 25.96 -13.01 -8.33
CA LEU A 299 24.74 -13.00 -7.50
C LEU A 299 23.44 -13.11 -8.31
N ASP A 300 23.43 -12.57 -9.54
CA ASP A 300 22.30 -12.70 -10.46
C ASP A 300 21.97 -14.17 -10.78
N ARG A 301 22.99 -14.92 -11.21
CA ARG A 301 22.86 -16.35 -11.49
C ARG A 301 22.53 -17.16 -10.24
N PHE A 302 23.06 -16.78 -9.08
CA PHE A 302 22.73 -17.41 -7.80
C PHE A 302 21.23 -17.27 -7.46
N ALA A 303 20.68 -16.07 -7.62
CA ALA A 303 19.25 -15.83 -7.40
C ALA A 303 18.39 -16.60 -8.43
N ASP A 304 18.83 -16.72 -9.69
CA ASP A 304 18.12 -17.45 -10.76
C ASP A 304 17.91 -18.94 -10.42
N LEU A 305 18.87 -19.56 -9.71
CA LEU A 305 18.71 -20.94 -9.22
C LEU A 305 17.51 -21.06 -8.25
N GLY A 306 17.31 -20.05 -7.40
CA GLY A 306 16.19 -20.01 -6.45
C GLY A 306 14.87 -19.59 -7.08
N ALA A 307 14.90 -18.80 -8.15
CA ALA A 307 13.71 -18.45 -8.90
C ALA A 307 13.13 -19.65 -9.67
N LYS A 308 13.98 -20.55 -10.17
CA LYS A 308 13.56 -21.75 -10.92
C LYS A 308 13.06 -22.88 -10.03
N ASN A 309 13.56 -22.99 -8.81
CA ASN A 309 13.27 -24.09 -7.90
C ASN A 309 12.60 -23.60 -6.60
N PRO A 310 11.27 -23.63 -6.51
CA PRO A 310 10.50 -23.18 -5.33
C PRO A 310 10.92 -23.79 -3.99
N ASP A 311 11.37 -25.05 -3.98
CA ASP A 311 11.72 -25.76 -2.75
C ASP A 311 12.96 -25.20 -2.04
N ILE A 312 13.91 -24.68 -2.81
CA ILE A 312 15.18 -24.11 -2.32
C ILE A 312 15.18 -22.58 -2.33
N SER A 313 14.09 -21.93 -2.74
CA SER A 313 14.02 -20.48 -2.87
C SER A 313 14.30 -19.74 -1.56
N TRP A 314 13.82 -20.27 -0.42
CA TRP A 314 14.05 -19.63 0.88
C TRP A 314 15.52 -19.66 1.32
N PRO A 315 16.20 -20.82 1.36
CA PRO A 315 17.64 -20.89 1.57
C PRO A 315 18.46 -19.97 0.66
N ILE A 316 18.11 -19.91 -0.62
CA ILE A 316 18.81 -19.05 -1.60
C ILE A 316 18.57 -17.57 -1.30
N PHE A 317 17.34 -17.18 -0.94
CA PHE A 317 17.06 -15.82 -0.52
C PHE A 317 17.87 -15.43 0.72
N GLN A 318 17.97 -16.31 1.73
CA GLN A 318 18.81 -16.06 2.91
C GLN A 318 20.30 -15.94 2.55
N GLY A 319 20.81 -16.82 1.69
CA GLY A 319 22.19 -16.74 1.20
C GLY A 319 22.46 -15.44 0.46
N LEU A 320 21.55 -15.05 -0.44
CA LEU A 320 21.63 -13.80 -1.20
C LEU A 320 21.65 -12.61 -0.25
N TRP A 321 20.77 -12.59 0.74
CA TRP A 321 20.71 -11.50 1.71
C TRP A 321 22.00 -11.40 2.53
N ARG A 322 22.53 -12.52 3.02
CA ARG A 322 23.80 -12.55 3.75
C ARG A 322 24.95 -12.01 2.92
N GLU A 323 24.99 -12.38 1.64
CA GLU A 323 25.96 -11.84 0.67
C GLU A 323 25.82 -10.33 0.52
N LEU A 324 24.60 -9.81 0.37
CA LEU A 324 24.37 -8.38 0.25
C LEU A 324 24.73 -7.59 1.52
N MET A 325 24.76 -8.25 2.69
CA MET A 325 25.04 -7.63 3.99
C MET A 325 26.47 -7.87 4.48
N VAL A 326 27.35 -8.47 3.68
CA VAL A 326 28.77 -8.63 4.04
C VAL A 326 29.40 -7.23 4.22
N PRO A 327 29.91 -6.90 5.43
CA PRO A 327 30.57 -5.63 5.67
C PRO A 327 31.92 -5.55 4.93
N ASN A 328 32.42 -4.33 4.71
CA ASN A 328 33.75 -4.04 4.16
C ASN A 328 34.01 -4.40 2.68
N LEU A 329 33.03 -4.94 1.95
CA LEU A 329 33.16 -5.26 0.52
C LEU A 329 32.76 -4.10 -0.42
N GLY A 330 32.36 -2.95 0.14
CA GLY A 330 31.93 -1.78 -0.64
C GLY A 330 30.69 -2.05 -1.51
N ARG A 331 29.78 -2.93 -1.05
CA ARG A 331 28.56 -3.28 -1.79
C ARG A 331 27.56 -2.11 -1.78
N PRO A 332 26.70 -1.98 -2.81
CA PRO A 332 25.71 -0.91 -2.85
C PRO A 332 24.69 -1.05 -1.71
N PRO A 333 24.14 0.07 -1.21
CA PRO A 333 23.08 0.03 -0.21
C PRO A 333 21.82 -0.67 -0.74
N VAL A 334 21.02 -1.18 0.19
CA VAL A 334 19.78 -1.91 -0.12
C VAL A 334 18.56 -1.08 0.28
N PHE A 335 17.59 -1.00 -0.62
CA PHE A 335 16.26 -0.51 -0.33
C PHE A 335 15.30 -1.69 -0.10
N LEU A 336 14.67 -1.72 1.07
CA LEU A 336 13.66 -2.71 1.44
C LEU A 336 12.29 -2.05 1.58
N GLY A 337 11.44 -2.22 0.57
CA GLY A 337 10.11 -1.62 0.50
C GLY A 337 9.00 -2.62 0.81
N LEU A 338 7.96 -2.17 1.52
CA LEU A 338 6.73 -2.95 1.71
C LEU A 338 5.50 -2.06 1.67
N ASP A 339 4.56 -2.35 0.78
CA ASP A 339 3.28 -1.64 0.75
C ASP A 339 2.19 -2.41 1.51
N ASN A 340 1.29 -1.66 2.12
CA ASN A 340 0.17 -2.13 2.92
C ASN A 340 0.56 -2.95 4.16
N ILE A 341 1.46 -2.39 4.99
CA ILE A 341 1.99 -3.03 6.21
C ILE A 341 0.92 -3.48 7.20
N SER A 342 -0.27 -2.88 7.18
CA SER A 342 -1.36 -3.19 8.09
C SER A 342 -1.73 -4.69 8.12
N HIS A 343 -1.53 -5.42 7.01
CA HIS A 343 -1.82 -6.85 6.94
C HIS A 343 -0.84 -7.75 7.69
N ILE A 344 0.38 -7.31 7.97
CA ILE A 344 1.39 -8.13 8.67
C ILE A 344 1.40 -7.93 10.19
N LEU A 345 0.67 -6.93 10.69
CA LEU A 345 0.62 -6.55 12.11
C LEU A 345 -0.55 -7.23 12.85
N GLY A 346 -0.73 -8.53 12.58
CA GLY A 346 -1.78 -9.31 13.20
C GLY A 346 -1.81 -10.76 12.74
N GLU A 347 -2.93 -11.43 13.02
CA GLU A 347 -3.13 -12.82 12.61
C GLU A 347 -3.34 -12.95 11.09
N SER A 348 -2.64 -13.89 10.49
CA SER A 348 -2.86 -14.26 9.10
C SER A 348 -4.09 -15.17 8.96
N HIS A 349 -4.55 -15.36 7.72
CA HIS A 349 -5.61 -16.33 7.41
C HIS A 349 -5.09 -17.77 7.27
N TYR A 350 -3.77 -17.97 7.34
CA TYR A 350 -3.21 -19.32 7.39
C TYR A 350 -3.51 -19.98 8.72
N THR A 351 -3.62 -21.30 8.70
CA THR A 351 -3.99 -22.07 9.88
C THR A 351 -3.00 -23.18 10.16
N THR A 352 -2.85 -23.53 11.42
CA THR A 352 -2.03 -24.66 11.85
C THR A 352 -2.78 -25.45 12.91
N LEU A 353 -2.43 -26.73 13.04
CA LEU A 353 -2.95 -27.56 14.11
C LEU A 353 -2.09 -27.34 15.34
N ASN A 354 -2.72 -26.87 16.41
CA ASN A 354 -2.07 -26.78 17.71
C ASN A 354 -1.70 -28.17 18.24
N LYS A 355 -0.82 -28.19 19.25
CA LYS A 355 -0.50 -29.42 20.03
C LYS A 355 -1.74 -30.16 20.57
N LYS A 356 -2.87 -29.45 20.72
CA LYS A 356 -4.18 -29.99 21.16
C LYS A 356 -5.10 -30.41 20.00
N GLY A 357 -4.61 -30.45 18.76
CA GLY A 357 -5.39 -30.78 17.56
C GLY A 357 -6.42 -29.72 17.13
N LYS A 358 -6.40 -28.53 17.73
CA LYS A 358 -7.32 -27.42 17.35
C LYS A 358 -6.71 -26.56 16.25
N LEU A 359 -7.53 -26.15 15.29
CA LEU A 359 -7.14 -25.21 14.24
C LEU A 359 -6.94 -23.82 14.83
N GLN A 360 -5.73 -23.27 14.74
CA GLN A 360 -5.39 -21.91 15.15
C GLN A 360 -4.82 -21.11 13.97
N ARG A 361 -5.12 -19.82 13.93
CA ARG A 361 -4.51 -18.90 12.96
C ARG A 361 -3.05 -18.64 13.30
N ILE A 362 -2.22 -18.61 12.27
CA ILE A 362 -0.79 -18.33 12.41
C ILE A 362 -0.60 -16.82 12.47
N HIS A 363 0.22 -16.34 13.40
CA HIS A 363 0.58 -14.93 13.45
C HIS A 363 1.41 -14.56 12.21
N ALA A 364 1.18 -13.41 11.59
CA ALA A 364 1.90 -13.05 10.36
C ALA A 364 3.43 -12.99 10.56
N HIS A 365 3.91 -12.56 11.73
CA HIS A 365 5.34 -12.57 12.08
C HIS A 365 5.98 -13.96 12.19
N ASP A 366 5.21 -15.07 12.21
CA ASP A 366 5.78 -16.42 12.21
C ASP A 366 6.14 -16.88 10.77
N PHE A 367 5.73 -16.13 9.73
CA PHE A 367 6.19 -16.34 8.35
C PHE A 367 7.55 -15.72 8.14
N VAL A 368 8.47 -16.46 7.51
CA VAL A 368 9.89 -16.05 7.56
C VAL A 368 10.18 -14.82 6.70
N LEU A 369 9.48 -14.63 5.59
CA LEU A 369 9.57 -13.41 4.78
C LEU A 369 9.06 -12.17 5.55
N VAL A 370 7.93 -12.31 6.24
CA VAL A 370 7.36 -11.24 7.06
C VAL A 370 8.27 -10.92 8.23
N ARG A 371 8.77 -11.97 8.90
CA ARG A 371 9.71 -11.84 10.00
C ARG A 371 10.98 -11.11 9.59
N HIS A 372 11.56 -11.50 8.45
CA HIS A 372 12.73 -10.85 7.88
C HIS A 372 12.50 -9.35 7.71
N PHE A 373 11.40 -8.94 7.09
CA PHE A 373 11.05 -7.52 6.97
C PHE A 373 10.87 -6.83 8.34
N VAL A 374 10.20 -7.50 9.28
CA VAL A 374 9.94 -6.98 10.64
C VAL A 374 11.23 -6.82 11.45
N GLU A 375 12.21 -7.69 11.28
CA GLU A 375 13.51 -7.60 11.96
C GLU A 375 14.28 -6.34 11.52
N PHE A 376 14.23 -5.99 10.22
CA PHE A 376 14.83 -4.74 9.71
C PHE A 376 14.04 -3.49 10.08
N ILE A 377 12.70 -3.52 10.01
CA ILE A 377 11.92 -2.32 10.36
C ILE A 377 11.98 -2.03 11.87
N SER A 378 12.08 -3.05 12.71
CA SER A 378 12.26 -2.89 14.16
C SER A 378 13.67 -2.45 14.55
N GLY A 379 14.66 -2.65 13.67
CA GLY A 379 16.08 -2.41 13.94
C GLY A 379 16.70 -3.44 14.87
N ARG A 380 16.15 -4.67 14.89
CA ARG A 380 16.83 -5.81 15.53
C ARG A 380 18.02 -6.26 14.69
N GLU A 381 17.87 -6.18 13.38
CA GLU A 381 18.95 -6.37 12.41
C GLU A 381 19.22 -5.03 11.71
N GLU A 382 20.50 -4.70 11.55
CA GLU A 382 20.96 -3.51 10.82
C GLU A 382 21.57 -3.94 9.48
N MET A 383 21.51 -3.07 8.47
CA MET A 383 22.11 -3.32 7.16
C MET A 383 23.58 -2.92 7.21
N GLY A 384 24.49 -3.90 7.10
CA GLY A 384 25.95 -3.65 7.18
C GLY A 384 26.45 -2.65 6.15
N ASN A 385 25.89 -2.67 4.93
CA ASN A 385 26.24 -1.76 3.83
C ASN A 385 25.35 -0.51 3.77
N GLY A 386 24.58 -0.25 4.82
CA GLY A 386 23.59 0.82 4.86
C GLY A 386 22.37 0.52 4.00
N GLY A 387 21.30 1.27 4.23
CA GLY A 387 20.09 1.11 3.46
C GLY A 387 18.90 1.85 4.03
N LEU A 388 17.78 1.68 3.33
CA LEU A 388 16.51 2.31 3.66
C LEU A 388 15.42 1.24 3.72
N VAL A 389 14.82 1.09 4.89
CA VAL A 389 13.65 0.24 5.13
C VAL A 389 12.42 1.12 5.18
N MET A 390 11.50 0.91 4.25
CA MET A 390 10.33 1.76 4.11
C MET A 390 9.05 0.94 4.00
N ALA A 391 8.09 1.28 4.85
CA ALA A 391 6.75 0.71 4.81
C ALA A 391 5.72 1.77 4.46
N ALA A 392 4.68 1.39 3.71
CA ALA A 392 3.51 2.22 3.49
C ALA A 392 2.25 1.57 4.08
N THR A 393 1.41 2.39 4.69
CA THR A 393 0.05 1.98 5.06
C THR A 393 -0.90 2.15 3.87
N SER A 394 -2.06 1.49 3.91
CA SER A 394 -3.15 1.70 2.96
C SER A 394 -4.43 2.01 3.72
N MET A 395 -5.33 2.79 3.11
CA MET A 395 -6.68 3.03 3.64
C MET A 395 -7.78 2.51 2.70
N SER A 396 -7.42 2.10 1.48
CA SER A 396 -8.40 1.55 0.52
C SER A 396 -8.73 0.08 0.84
N ASP A 397 -7.72 -0.68 1.22
CA ASP A 397 -7.79 -2.09 1.57
C ASP A 397 -6.71 -2.31 2.63
N HIS A 398 -7.11 -2.52 3.89
CA HIS A 398 -6.19 -2.68 5.01
C HIS A 398 -6.83 -3.52 6.11
N ALA A 399 -6.00 -4.24 6.87
CA ALA A 399 -6.43 -4.86 8.11
C ALA A 399 -6.42 -3.83 9.24
N LYS A 400 -7.53 -3.73 9.98
CA LYS A 400 -7.62 -2.84 11.15
C LYS A 400 -6.70 -3.37 12.24
N SER A 401 -5.72 -2.59 12.64
CA SER A 401 -4.74 -2.94 13.66
C SER A 401 -4.61 -1.80 14.66
N THR A 402 -5.07 -2.03 15.90
CA THR A 402 -4.93 -1.06 17.00
C THR A 402 -3.46 -0.79 17.32
N ALA A 403 -2.60 -1.80 17.18
CA ALA A 403 -1.16 -1.68 17.37
C ALA A 403 -0.52 -0.67 16.41
N LEU A 404 -0.90 -0.71 15.12
CA LEU A 404 -0.39 0.24 14.12
C LEU A 404 -0.76 1.68 14.48
N ASP A 405 -2.03 1.93 14.81
CA ASP A 405 -2.54 3.26 15.15
C ASP A 405 -1.81 3.83 16.39
N VAL A 406 -1.59 2.98 17.40
CA VAL A 406 -0.80 3.32 18.60
C VAL A 406 0.65 3.64 18.22
N CYS A 407 1.31 2.84 17.38
CA CYS A 407 2.69 3.10 16.98
C CYS A 407 2.83 4.40 16.16
N ILE A 408 1.88 4.68 15.26
CA ILE A 408 1.88 5.92 14.48
C ILE A 408 1.73 7.14 15.42
N THR A 409 0.79 7.09 16.36
CA THR A 409 0.58 8.21 17.30
C THR A 409 1.78 8.42 18.22
N ILE A 410 2.43 7.35 18.67
CA ILE A 410 3.70 7.41 19.42
C ILE A 410 4.81 8.05 18.57
N ALA A 411 4.95 7.64 17.31
CA ALA A 411 5.98 8.17 16.43
C ALA A 411 5.77 9.67 16.13
N GLU A 412 4.52 10.10 15.85
CA GLU A 412 4.17 11.51 15.69
C GLU A 412 4.50 12.31 16.96
N ALA A 413 4.10 11.81 18.14
CA ALA A 413 4.39 12.44 19.42
C ALA A 413 5.90 12.62 19.65
N ARG A 414 6.72 11.62 19.27
CA ARG A 414 8.18 11.72 19.34
C ARG A 414 8.73 12.78 18.39
N GLN A 415 8.26 12.83 17.15
CA GLN A 415 8.70 13.82 16.17
C GLN A 415 8.39 15.25 16.62
N ILE A 416 7.17 15.46 17.11
CA ILE A 416 6.71 16.73 17.68
C ILE A 416 7.60 17.15 18.87
N SER A 417 7.95 16.20 19.75
CA SER A 417 8.85 16.50 20.87
C SER A 417 10.27 16.87 20.43
N ARG A 418 10.80 16.23 19.38
CA ARG A 418 12.15 16.51 18.85
C ARG A 418 12.27 17.89 18.21
N SER A 419 11.22 18.36 17.53
CA SER A 419 11.24 19.72 16.96
C SER A 419 11.35 20.82 18.01
N THR A 420 10.92 20.56 19.26
CA THR A 420 10.98 21.55 20.36
C THR A 420 12.33 21.61 21.07
N THR A 421 13.09 20.50 21.13
CA THR A 421 14.37 20.43 21.87
C THR A 421 15.52 21.17 21.20
N THR A 422 15.34 21.71 20.00
CA THR A 422 16.36 22.52 19.32
C THR A 422 16.61 23.88 20.01
N THR A 423 15.73 24.29 20.94
CA THR A 423 15.83 25.59 21.66
C THR A 423 16.26 25.43 23.13
N ASP A 424 16.17 24.23 23.71
CA ASP A 424 16.49 23.95 25.12
C ASP A 424 17.47 22.76 25.23
N ASN A 425 18.64 22.99 25.84
CA ASN A 425 19.78 22.06 25.98
C ASN A 425 19.53 20.78 26.82
N ASN A 426 18.29 20.30 26.94
CA ASN A 426 17.97 19.05 27.63
C ASN A 426 17.22 18.10 26.67
N PRO A 427 17.81 16.95 26.27
CA PRO A 427 17.11 15.95 25.48
C PRO A 427 16.09 15.27 26.38
N ALA A 428 14.88 15.83 26.46
CA ALA A 428 13.74 15.13 27.05
C ALA A 428 13.32 14.02 26.09
N THR A 429 14.09 12.94 26.10
CA THR A 429 13.65 11.63 25.61
C THR A 429 12.37 11.31 26.36
N LEU A 430 11.20 11.35 25.71
CA LEU A 430 10.02 10.68 26.26
C LEU A 430 10.45 9.23 26.46
N PRO A 431 10.64 8.77 27.70
CA PRO A 431 11.32 7.51 27.91
C PRO A 431 10.40 6.39 27.42
N ILE A 432 10.95 5.46 26.66
CA ILE A 432 10.25 4.25 26.16
C ILE A 432 9.54 3.48 27.30
N THR A 433 9.99 3.68 28.54
CA THR A 433 9.33 3.19 29.76
C THR A 433 7.91 3.71 29.95
N THR A 434 7.49 4.82 29.35
CA THR A 434 6.08 5.25 29.39
C THR A 434 5.20 4.36 28.50
N VAL A 435 5.67 3.84 27.37
CA VAL A 435 4.89 2.90 26.52
C VAL A 435 4.72 1.55 27.21
N ARG A 436 5.79 1.02 27.82
CA ARG A 436 5.70 -0.21 28.63
C ARG A 436 4.89 0.03 29.91
N GLY A 437 5.09 1.16 30.58
CA GLY A 437 4.36 1.59 31.77
C GLY A 437 2.86 1.82 31.56
N TYR A 438 2.45 2.34 30.39
CA TYR A 438 1.05 2.43 30.00
C TYR A 438 0.44 1.04 29.76
N LEU A 439 1.21 0.09 29.20
CA LEU A 439 0.74 -1.31 29.04
C LEU A 439 0.73 -2.09 30.35
N THR A 440 1.63 -1.79 31.31
CA THR A 440 1.84 -2.60 32.52
C THR A 440 1.22 -2.02 33.81
N ASN A 441 0.85 -0.74 33.86
CA ASN A 441 0.36 -0.08 35.08
C ASN A 441 -1.02 0.60 34.85
N PRO A 442 -2.14 -0.11 35.10
CA PRO A 442 -3.49 0.41 34.88
C PRO A 442 -4.00 1.41 35.94
N SER A 443 -3.18 1.75 36.94
CA SER A 443 -3.61 2.49 38.14
C SER A 443 -3.43 4.01 38.09
N ASN A 444 -3.12 4.62 36.95
CA ASN A 444 -3.17 6.08 36.87
C ASN A 444 -3.63 6.64 35.50
N PRO A 445 -4.94 6.59 35.20
CA PRO A 445 -5.52 7.48 34.22
C PRO A 445 -6.02 8.72 34.97
N SER A 446 -5.19 9.76 35.11
CA SER A 446 -5.78 11.09 35.27
C SER A 446 -6.50 11.41 33.96
N MET A 447 -7.79 11.07 33.89
CA MET A 447 -8.75 11.45 32.85
C MET A 447 -8.94 12.97 32.73
N HIS A 448 -8.13 13.76 33.44
CA HIS A 448 -8.00 15.20 33.34
C HIS A 448 -6.65 15.58 32.72
N THR A 449 -6.33 15.04 31.54
CA THR A 449 -5.43 15.79 30.65
C THR A 449 -6.29 16.90 30.04
N PRO A 450 -5.97 18.18 30.25
CA PRO A 450 -6.69 19.28 29.62
C PRO A 450 -6.70 19.05 28.12
N ILE A 451 -7.84 19.27 27.45
CA ILE A 451 -7.88 19.24 25.99
C ILE A 451 -6.87 20.29 25.50
N PRO A 452 -5.80 19.88 24.80
CA PRO A 452 -4.79 20.82 24.35
C PRO A 452 -5.42 21.81 23.37
N THR A 453 -5.24 23.10 23.61
CA THR A 453 -5.52 24.16 22.64
C THR A 453 -4.43 24.18 21.56
N ALA A 454 -4.68 24.82 20.41
CA ALA A 454 -3.70 24.93 19.33
C ALA A 454 -2.37 25.59 19.76
N GLU A 455 -2.39 26.32 20.88
CA GLU A 455 -1.24 27.02 21.49
C GLU A 455 -0.54 26.21 22.60
N SER A 456 -1.04 25.01 22.92
CA SER A 456 -0.47 24.18 23.99
C SER A 456 0.93 23.65 23.65
N HIS A 457 1.74 23.40 24.68
CA HIS A 457 3.11 22.95 24.48
C HIS A 457 3.11 21.60 23.72
N PRO A 458 4.00 21.39 22.73
CA PRO A 458 3.95 20.19 21.90
C PRO A 458 4.10 18.86 22.66
N ARG A 459 4.73 18.90 23.84
CA ARG A 459 4.77 17.76 24.80
C ARG A 459 3.40 17.41 25.39
N ASP A 460 2.56 18.39 25.66
CA ASP A 460 1.21 18.18 26.22
C ASP A 460 0.26 17.62 25.16
N ILE A 461 0.39 18.09 23.92
CA ILE A 461 -0.32 17.54 22.75
C ILE A 461 0.05 16.06 22.56
N ALA A 462 1.35 15.74 22.66
CA ALA A 462 1.85 14.37 22.58
C ALA A 462 1.28 13.48 23.71
N ALA A 463 1.30 13.96 24.96
CA ALA A 463 0.76 13.22 26.11
C ALA A 463 -0.75 12.98 25.98
N TYR A 464 -1.52 13.99 25.53
CA TYR A 464 -2.95 13.88 25.30
C TYR A 464 -3.29 12.85 24.22
N LYS A 465 -2.59 12.90 23.07
CA LYS A 465 -2.74 11.91 21.99
C LYS A 465 -2.48 10.49 22.50
N LEU A 466 -1.44 10.28 23.30
CA LEU A 466 -1.13 8.96 23.87
C LEU A 466 -2.20 8.46 24.85
N ALA A 467 -2.75 9.36 25.69
CA ALA A 467 -3.78 9.02 26.67
C ALA A 467 -5.11 8.59 26.03
N GLN A 468 -5.48 9.13 24.87
CA GLN A 468 -6.72 8.78 24.17
C GLN A 468 -6.76 7.34 23.64
N PHE A 469 -5.60 6.73 23.35
CA PHE A 469 -5.55 5.42 22.69
C PHE A 469 -5.45 4.23 23.65
N TYR A 470 -5.09 4.46 24.92
CA TYR A 470 -5.06 3.39 25.91
C TYR A 470 -6.49 3.03 26.35
N SER A 471 -6.98 1.87 25.88
CA SER A 471 -8.19 1.26 26.39
C SER A 471 -7.84 -0.08 27.03
N PRO A 472 -8.00 -0.25 28.36
CA PRO A 472 -7.73 -1.53 29.03
C PRO A 472 -8.66 -2.66 28.55
N TYR A 473 -9.71 -2.33 27.80
CA TYR A 473 -10.70 -3.26 27.27
C TYR A 473 -10.39 -3.73 25.83
N LYS A 474 -9.35 -3.19 25.18
CA LYS A 474 -8.93 -3.62 23.85
C LYS A 474 -7.54 -4.24 23.94
N SER A 475 -7.45 -5.53 23.66
CA SER A 475 -6.16 -6.22 23.54
C SER A 475 -5.38 -5.61 22.37
N VAL A 476 -4.18 -5.13 22.64
CA VAL A 476 -3.23 -4.68 21.63
C VAL A 476 -2.23 -5.80 21.41
N ASP A 477 -1.89 -6.08 20.15
CA ASP A 477 -0.87 -7.06 19.85
C ASP A 477 0.52 -6.52 20.19
N GLU A 478 1.11 -7.05 21.26
CA GLU A 478 2.43 -6.66 21.77
C GLU A 478 3.55 -6.89 20.75
N ARG A 479 3.45 -7.94 19.92
CA ARG A 479 4.46 -8.24 18.90
C ARG A 479 4.50 -7.16 17.84
N SER A 480 3.34 -6.67 17.42
CA SER A 480 3.20 -5.58 16.46
C SER A 480 3.69 -4.25 17.04
N VAL A 481 3.42 -3.99 18.33
CA VAL A 481 3.92 -2.78 18.99
C VAL A 481 5.45 -2.80 19.10
N ASP A 482 6.04 -3.92 19.52
CA ASP A 482 7.50 -4.05 19.62
C ASP A 482 8.20 -3.94 18.26
N ALA A 483 7.54 -4.41 17.19
CA ALA A 483 8.06 -4.31 15.82
C ALA A 483 8.17 -2.86 15.32
N LEU A 484 7.24 -1.98 15.71
CA LEU A 484 7.17 -0.61 15.19
C LEU A 484 7.56 0.47 16.20
N LYS A 485 8.00 0.07 17.40
CA LYS A 485 8.22 1.00 18.52
C LYS A 485 9.21 2.13 18.20
N ASP A 486 10.21 1.91 17.35
CA ASP A 486 11.30 2.87 17.09
C ASP A 486 11.31 3.41 15.66
N VAL A 487 10.22 3.20 14.92
CA VAL A 487 10.11 3.64 13.53
C VAL A 487 9.68 5.10 13.46
N GLU A 488 10.32 5.86 12.57
CA GLU A 488 9.92 7.24 12.28
C GLU A 488 8.83 7.27 11.21
N THR A 489 7.84 8.14 11.38
CA THR A 489 6.69 8.25 10.48
C THR A 489 6.81 9.39 9.48
N ILE A 490 6.25 9.22 8.29
CA ILE A 490 6.06 10.31 7.32
C ILE A 490 4.56 10.43 7.11
N LYS A 491 3.99 11.55 7.59
CA LYS A 491 2.58 11.86 7.40
C LYS A 491 2.40 12.54 6.05
N LEU A 492 1.71 11.87 5.14
CA LEU A 492 1.31 12.44 3.87
C LEU A 492 -0.10 13.05 3.97
N GLU A 493 -0.17 14.32 3.61
CA GLU A 493 -1.42 15.09 3.53
C GLU A 493 -1.78 15.44 2.07
N GLY A 494 -2.95 16.03 1.88
CA GLY A 494 -3.36 16.59 0.58
C GLY A 494 -2.34 17.57 0.02
N LEU A 495 -2.32 17.75 -1.31
CA LEU A 495 -1.42 18.69 -1.96
C LEU A 495 -1.74 20.12 -1.56
N SER A 496 -0.72 20.96 -1.49
CA SER A 496 -0.90 22.40 -1.41
C SER A 496 -1.68 22.92 -2.63
N LYS A 497 -2.37 24.06 -2.50
CA LYS A 497 -3.10 24.66 -3.62
C LYS A 497 -2.19 24.95 -4.82
N ALA A 498 -0.93 25.34 -4.56
CA ALA A 498 0.07 25.60 -5.60
C ALA A 498 0.46 24.32 -6.35
N ASP A 499 0.76 23.23 -5.62
CA ASP A 499 1.16 21.96 -6.23
C ASP A 499 -0.01 21.27 -6.94
N ALA A 500 -1.21 21.38 -6.40
CA ALA A 500 -2.43 20.94 -7.07
C ALA A 500 -2.66 21.70 -8.39
N GLY A 501 -2.39 23.01 -8.40
CA GLY A 501 -2.45 23.84 -9.61
C GLY A 501 -1.45 23.38 -10.67
N ARG A 502 -0.18 23.17 -10.29
CA ARG A 502 0.87 22.66 -11.19
C ARG A 502 0.55 21.27 -11.74
N LEU A 503 -0.01 20.40 -10.91
CA LEU A 503 -0.45 19.06 -11.33
C LEU A 503 -1.61 19.13 -12.33
N MET A 504 -2.61 20.00 -12.08
CA MET A 504 -3.71 20.22 -13.04
C MET A 504 -3.22 20.83 -14.35
N GLU A 505 -2.23 21.73 -14.29
CA GLU A 505 -1.62 22.32 -15.48
C GLU A 505 -0.93 21.24 -16.32
N TYR A 506 -0.22 20.30 -15.69
CA TYR A 506 0.31 19.12 -16.37
C TYR A 506 -0.79 18.28 -17.03
N TRP A 507 -1.92 18.07 -16.36
CA TRP A 507 -3.06 17.35 -16.95
C TRP A 507 -3.68 18.09 -18.15
N ALA A 508 -3.80 19.42 -18.06
CA ALA A 508 -4.28 20.25 -19.16
C ALA A 508 -3.33 20.24 -20.36
N ARG A 509 -2.02 20.40 -20.12
CA ARG A 509 -0.97 20.31 -21.17
C ARG A 509 -0.91 18.93 -21.82
N SER A 510 -1.29 17.87 -21.09
CA SER A 510 -1.40 16.50 -21.62
C SER A 510 -2.67 16.28 -22.47
N GLY A 511 -3.58 17.26 -22.55
CA GLY A 511 -4.86 17.15 -23.24
C GLY A 511 -5.96 16.44 -22.46
N MET A 512 -5.75 16.16 -21.17
CA MET A 512 -6.72 15.44 -20.33
C MET A 512 -7.77 16.38 -19.72
N VAL A 513 -7.49 17.67 -19.67
CA VAL A 513 -8.41 18.70 -19.14
C VAL A 513 -8.67 19.72 -20.23
N PRO A 514 -9.92 19.83 -20.75
CA PRO A 514 -10.24 20.77 -21.84
C PRO A 514 -10.40 22.22 -21.37
N LYS A 515 -10.28 22.48 -20.06
CA LYS A 515 -10.47 23.82 -19.45
C LYS A 515 -9.13 24.48 -19.16
N VAL A 516 -9.10 25.80 -19.26
CA VAL A 516 -7.96 26.62 -18.81
C VAL A 516 -7.84 26.52 -17.30
N VAL A 517 -6.65 26.17 -16.82
CA VAL A 517 -6.36 26.02 -15.39
C VAL A 517 -6.10 27.41 -14.79
N GLY A 518 -7.18 28.07 -14.36
CA GLY A 518 -7.12 29.31 -13.60
C GLY A 518 -7.21 29.09 -12.09
N GLU A 519 -6.87 30.10 -11.29
CA GLU A 519 -6.90 29.99 -9.82
C GLU A 519 -8.27 29.60 -9.24
N GLY A 520 -9.36 30.09 -9.86
CA GLY A 520 -10.73 29.74 -9.47
C GLY A 520 -11.03 28.27 -9.69
N PHE A 521 -10.64 27.72 -10.85
CA PHE A 521 -10.79 26.29 -11.16
C PHE A 521 -9.97 25.40 -10.22
N VAL A 522 -8.72 25.80 -9.97
CA VAL A 522 -7.85 25.10 -9.01
C VAL A 522 -8.46 25.14 -7.61
N GLY A 523 -8.95 26.29 -7.15
CA GLY A 523 -9.59 26.44 -5.84
C GLY A 523 -10.86 25.63 -5.68
N GLU A 524 -11.72 25.58 -6.70
CA GLU A 524 -12.93 24.76 -6.73
C GLU A 524 -12.57 23.27 -6.61
N LYS A 525 -11.70 22.77 -7.49
CA LYS A 525 -11.32 21.36 -7.54
C LYS A 525 -10.53 20.92 -6.32
N TRP A 526 -9.66 21.77 -5.80
CA TRP A 526 -8.94 21.53 -4.55
C TRP A 526 -9.90 21.41 -3.36
N SER A 527 -10.88 22.30 -3.25
CA SER A 527 -11.91 22.24 -2.19
C SER A 527 -12.77 20.97 -2.31
N LEU A 528 -13.23 20.63 -3.53
CA LEU A 528 -14.02 19.42 -3.79
C LEU A 528 -13.25 18.13 -3.50
N SER A 529 -11.93 18.15 -3.62
CA SER A 529 -11.06 17.02 -3.29
C SER A 529 -10.76 16.88 -1.79
N GLY A 530 -11.40 17.67 -0.91
CA GLY A 530 -11.19 17.59 0.53
C GLY A 530 -9.82 18.12 0.97
N GLY A 531 -9.36 19.23 0.39
CA GLY A 531 -8.07 19.83 0.73
C GLY A 531 -6.89 19.28 -0.08
N GLY A 532 -7.12 18.91 -1.35
CA GLY A 532 -6.06 18.52 -2.28
C GLY A 532 -5.70 17.04 -2.26
N VAL A 533 -6.61 16.14 -1.83
CA VAL A 533 -6.36 14.70 -1.89
C VAL A 533 -6.22 14.26 -3.35
N VAL A 534 -5.01 13.83 -3.75
CA VAL A 534 -4.63 13.58 -5.15
C VAL A 534 -5.59 12.62 -5.87
N GLY A 535 -5.97 11.52 -5.22
CA GLY A 535 -6.87 10.54 -5.82
C GLY A 535 -8.27 11.08 -6.09
N GLU A 536 -8.80 11.93 -5.21
CA GLU A 536 -10.10 12.59 -5.44
C GLU A 536 -9.97 13.74 -6.45
N LEU A 537 -8.81 14.42 -6.48
CA LEU A 537 -8.48 15.41 -7.50
C LEU A 537 -8.47 14.78 -8.91
N GLU A 538 -7.77 13.65 -9.08
CA GLU A 538 -7.74 12.88 -10.32
C GLU A 538 -9.15 12.45 -10.73
N ARG A 539 -9.96 12.00 -9.76
CA ARG A 539 -11.33 11.58 -10.00
C ARG A 539 -12.22 12.75 -10.46
N GLY A 540 -12.13 13.89 -9.78
CA GLY A 540 -12.97 15.07 -10.04
C GLY A 540 -12.55 15.91 -11.24
N VAL A 541 -11.33 15.74 -11.73
CA VAL A 541 -10.77 16.48 -12.87
C VAL A 541 -10.63 15.60 -14.10
N VAL A 542 -9.84 14.53 -14.02
CA VAL A 542 -9.49 13.69 -15.18
C VAL A 542 -10.58 12.66 -15.49
N ARG A 543 -11.08 11.94 -14.47
CA ARG A 543 -12.09 10.88 -14.69
C ARG A 543 -13.48 11.45 -14.97
N ALA A 544 -13.85 12.51 -14.27
CA ALA A 544 -15.15 13.17 -14.43
C ALA A 544 -15.28 13.89 -15.78
N GLY A 545 -14.19 14.45 -16.33
CA GLY A 545 -14.21 15.13 -17.62
C GLY A 545 -14.39 14.22 -18.85
N ARG A 546 -14.53 12.91 -18.64
CA ARG A 546 -14.70 11.88 -19.70
C ARG A 546 -16.15 11.42 -19.87
N LEU A 547 -17.05 11.77 -18.94
CA LEU A 547 -18.50 11.61 -19.09
C LEU A 547 -19.06 12.84 -19.78
#